data_AF-A0A976JQ80-F1
#
_entry.id   AF-A0A976JQ80-F1
#
_cell.length_a   1.000
_cell.length_b   1.000
_cell.length_c   1.000
_cell.angle_alpha   90.00
_cell.angle_beta   90.00
_cell.angle_gamma   90.00
#
_symmetry.space_group_name_H-M   'P 1'
#
loop_
_entity.id
_entity.type
_entity.pdbx_description
1 polymer ?
#
loop_
_entity_poly.entity_id
_entity_poly.type
_entity_poly.pdbx_seq_one_letter_code
_entity_poly.pdbx_strand_id
1 'polypeptide(L)'
;MTEQANTKDTTCPYCGVGCGVSARLRDDQIIAVSGGKSHPANLGALCVKGSALHETMGDHGRLLYPKIDGEQVDWDTALDTVADRLRTVRDTYGPEAIAFYLSGQLLTEDYYVANKLAKGFIGTGNVDTNSRLCMSSAVASYKRAFGGDAVPCSYEDLESCDLLVLVGSNAAWTHPVLYRRMVAAKNRNPNMRVVVIDPRRTATCD
;
A
#
# COMPACT_ATOMS: atom_id res chain seq x y z
N MET A 1 -1.78 -25.89 28.76
CA MET A 1 -2.32 -26.29 27.44
C MET A 1 -1.64 -25.39 26.42
N THR A 2 -0.81 -25.93 25.54
CA THR A 2 -0.16 -25.11 24.49
C THR A 2 -1.17 -24.80 23.41
N GLU A 3 -1.58 -23.53 23.33
CA GLU A 3 -2.51 -23.03 22.31
C GLU A 3 -1.95 -23.30 20.91
N GLN A 4 -2.77 -23.90 20.05
CA GLN A 4 -2.39 -24.25 18.68
C GLN A 4 -2.14 -22.98 17.88
N ALA A 5 -0.94 -22.83 17.33
CA ALA A 5 -0.61 -21.72 16.46
C ALA A 5 -1.45 -21.79 15.18
N ASN A 6 -2.34 -20.82 14.97
CA ASN A 6 -3.15 -20.71 13.77
C ASN A 6 -2.38 -19.95 12.68
N THR A 7 -2.65 -20.21 11.41
CA THR A 7 -2.07 -19.47 10.28
C THR A 7 -3.17 -18.75 9.51
N LYS A 8 -2.96 -17.48 9.21
CA LYS A 8 -3.88 -16.64 8.43
C LYS A 8 -3.15 -16.03 7.25
N ASP A 9 -3.79 -16.05 6.09
CA ASP A 9 -3.27 -15.40 4.91
C ASP A 9 -3.72 -13.94 4.86
N THR A 10 -2.80 -13.06 4.49
CA THR A 10 -3.00 -11.62 4.34
C THR A 10 -2.03 -11.06 3.29
N THR A 11 -2.04 -9.75 3.08
CA THR A 11 -1.17 -9.06 2.12
C THR A 11 -0.13 -8.21 2.85
N CYS A 12 1.08 -8.13 2.29
CA CYS A 12 2.14 -7.26 2.80
C CYS A 12 1.71 -5.78 2.73
N PRO A 13 1.77 -5.01 3.84
CA PRO A 13 1.30 -3.62 3.92
C PRO A 13 2.30 -2.57 3.37
N TYR A 14 3.32 -2.99 2.60
CA TYR A 14 4.37 -2.08 2.14
C TYR A 14 4.18 -1.65 0.68
N CYS A 15 5.06 -2.08 -0.23
CA CYS A 15 5.07 -1.61 -1.62
C CYS A 15 3.91 -2.21 -2.45
N GLY A 16 3.62 -1.59 -3.60
CA GLY A 16 2.57 -2.00 -4.52
C GLY A 16 2.74 -3.37 -5.20
N VAL A 17 3.80 -4.14 -4.91
CA VAL A 17 3.90 -5.53 -5.37
C VAL A 17 2.73 -6.38 -4.87
N GLY A 18 2.27 -6.12 -3.63
CA GLY A 18 1.17 -6.87 -3.03
C GLY A 18 1.54 -8.33 -2.76
N CYS A 19 2.67 -8.57 -2.10
CA CYS A 19 3.10 -9.94 -1.77
C CYS A 19 2.10 -10.58 -0.79
N GLY A 20 1.69 -11.83 -1.05
CA GLY A 20 0.90 -12.61 -0.11
C GLY A 20 1.76 -13.10 1.04
N VAL A 21 1.18 -13.07 2.25
CA VAL A 21 1.84 -13.39 3.52
C VAL A 21 0.99 -14.38 4.29
N SER A 22 1.59 -15.48 4.74
CA SER A 22 1.00 -16.38 5.73
C SER A 22 1.55 -16.01 7.10
N ALA A 23 0.70 -15.42 7.94
CA ALA A 23 1.00 -14.98 9.29
C ALA A 23 0.66 -16.08 10.30
N ARG A 24 1.62 -16.45 11.16
CA ARG A 24 1.41 -17.39 12.26
C ARG A 24 1.03 -16.62 13.52
N LEU A 25 -0.06 -17.01 14.15
CA LEU A 25 -0.59 -16.39 15.35
C LEU A 25 -0.44 -17.29 16.57
N ARG A 26 -0.26 -16.67 17.73
CA ARG A 26 -0.41 -17.25 19.06
C ARG A 26 -1.07 -16.18 19.93
N ASP A 27 -2.16 -16.53 20.60
CA ASP A 27 -2.89 -15.63 21.50
C ASP A 27 -3.23 -14.29 20.81
N ASP A 28 -3.74 -14.38 19.57
CA ASP A 28 -4.03 -13.27 18.65
C ASP A 28 -2.85 -12.35 18.28
N GLN A 29 -1.62 -12.72 18.65
CA GLN A 29 -0.42 -12.00 18.25
C GLN A 29 0.30 -12.70 17.10
N ILE A 30 0.74 -11.91 16.11
CA ILE A 30 1.56 -12.41 15.00
C ILE A 30 2.98 -12.66 15.53
N ILE A 31 3.38 -13.93 15.59
CA ILE A 31 4.69 -14.34 16.10
C ILE A 31 5.72 -14.63 14.99
N ALA A 32 5.25 -14.86 13.76
CA ALA A 32 6.10 -15.10 12.60
C ALA A 32 5.31 -14.86 11.31
N VAL A 33 6.03 -14.58 10.22
CA VAL A 33 5.46 -14.46 8.88
C VAL A 33 6.27 -15.26 7.87
N SER A 34 5.61 -15.73 6.82
CA SER A 34 6.23 -16.37 5.66
C SER A 34 5.51 -15.95 4.39
N GLY A 35 6.13 -16.10 3.23
CA GLY A 35 5.46 -15.77 1.96
C GLY A 35 4.41 -16.82 1.60
N GLY A 36 3.25 -16.37 1.13
CA GLY A 36 2.19 -17.25 0.63
C GLY A 36 2.66 -18.01 -0.61
N LYS A 37 2.80 -19.33 -0.49
CA LYS A 37 3.40 -20.18 -1.55
C LYS A 37 2.62 -20.16 -2.87
N SER A 38 1.29 -20.06 -2.79
CA SER A 38 0.38 -20.01 -3.95
C SER A 38 0.10 -18.59 -4.44
N HIS A 39 0.57 -17.55 -3.75
CA HIS A 39 0.21 -16.18 -4.09
C HIS A 39 0.96 -15.73 -5.36
N PRO A 40 0.25 -15.27 -6.41
CA PRO A 40 0.83 -15.08 -7.75
C PRO A 40 1.88 -13.98 -7.80
N ALA A 41 1.79 -12.98 -6.90
CA ALA A 41 2.76 -11.89 -6.88
C ALA A 41 4.18 -12.36 -6.50
N ASN A 42 4.29 -13.28 -5.54
CA ASN A 42 5.55 -13.56 -4.85
C ASN A 42 5.97 -15.03 -4.78
N LEU A 43 5.06 -15.98 -5.04
CA LEU A 43 5.37 -17.42 -5.10
C LEU A 43 6.18 -17.88 -3.86
N GLY A 44 5.73 -17.45 -2.66
CA GLY A 44 6.38 -17.76 -1.38
C GLY A 44 7.55 -16.86 -0.99
N ALA A 45 7.98 -15.92 -1.83
CA ALA A 45 9.09 -15.01 -1.51
C ALA A 45 8.67 -13.79 -0.72
N LEU A 46 9.55 -13.26 0.12
CA LEU A 46 9.42 -11.96 0.76
C LEU A 46 10.77 -11.23 0.72
N CYS A 47 10.73 -9.91 0.67
CA CYS A 47 11.92 -9.08 0.92
C CYS A 47 12.15 -8.90 2.42
N VAL A 48 13.28 -8.30 2.81
CA VAL A 48 13.64 -8.06 4.21
C VAL A 48 12.53 -7.35 5.02
N LYS A 49 11.85 -6.36 4.42
CA LYS A 49 10.71 -5.68 5.06
C LYS A 49 9.55 -6.64 5.29
N GLY A 50 9.23 -7.45 4.28
CA GLY A 50 8.14 -8.42 4.34
C GLY A 50 8.39 -9.54 5.36
N SER A 51 9.61 -10.05 5.47
CA SER A 51 9.95 -11.10 6.44
C SER A 51 9.96 -10.59 7.89
N ALA A 52 10.22 -9.30 8.10
CA ALA A 52 10.26 -8.69 9.42
C ALA A 52 8.92 -8.09 9.88
N LEU A 53 7.80 -8.34 9.18
CA LEU A 53 6.49 -7.71 9.50
C LEU A 53 6.05 -7.91 10.96
N HIS A 54 6.22 -9.12 11.49
CA HIS A 54 5.88 -9.45 12.87
C HIS A 54 6.65 -8.61 13.90
N GLU A 55 7.87 -8.16 13.57
CA GLU A 55 8.70 -7.31 14.44
C GLU A 55 8.23 -5.85 14.46
N THR A 56 7.38 -5.44 13.53
CA THR A 56 6.82 -4.07 13.49
C THR A 56 5.53 -3.93 14.30
N MET A 57 5.01 -5.04 14.81
CA MET A 57 3.84 -5.10 15.67
C MET A 57 4.25 -5.01 17.14
N GLY A 58 3.31 -4.68 18.02
CA GLY A 58 3.56 -4.46 19.46
C GLY A 58 3.43 -2.99 19.88
N ASP A 59 3.88 -2.71 21.10
CA ASP A 59 3.64 -1.45 21.82
C ASP A 59 4.82 -0.47 21.72
N HIS A 60 5.37 -0.34 20.52
CA HIS A 60 6.48 0.57 20.21
C HIS A 60 5.97 2.00 19.96
N GLY A 61 5.35 2.60 20.98
CA GLY A 61 4.74 3.93 20.87
C GLY A 61 3.38 3.93 20.16
N ARG A 62 2.68 2.79 20.19
CA ARG A 62 1.32 2.65 19.66
C ARG A 62 0.37 3.60 20.39
N LEU A 63 -0.39 4.39 19.64
CA LEU A 63 -1.43 5.25 20.20
C LEU A 63 -2.65 4.39 20.57
N LEU A 64 -2.89 4.21 21.87
CA LEU A 64 -3.97 3.35 22.40
C LEU A 64 -5.24 4.12 22.79
N TYR A 65 -5.14 5.43 22.97
CA TYR A 65 -6.24 6.27 23.43
C TYR A 65 -6.32 7.56 22.61
N PRO A 66 -7.53 8.08 22.35
CA PRO A 66 -7.69 9.36 21.68
C PRO A 66 -7.18 10.50 22.56
N LYS A 67 -6.73 11.57 21.90
CA LYS A 67 -6.25 12.79 22.56
C LYS A 67 -6.82 14.03 21.90
N ILE A 68 -7.19 15.01 22.71
CA ILE A 68 -7.58 16.36 22.28
C ILE A 68 -6.60 17.33 22.93
N ASP A 69 -5.93 18.14 22.10
CA ASP A 69 -4.96 19.16 22.55
C ASP A 69 -3.87 18.61 23.48
N GLY A 70 -3.48 17.35 23.27
CA GLY A 70 -2.45 16.62 24.04
C GLY A 70 -2.98 15.79 25.20
N GLU A 71 -4.21 16.03 25.64
CA GLU A 71 -4.85 15.37 26.78
C GLU A 71 -5.65 14.14 26.35
N GLN A 72 -5.56 13.06 27.13
CA GLN A 72 -6.30 11.82 26.87
C GLN A 72 -7.79 11.99 27.19
N VAL A 73 -8.64 11.47 26.31
CA VAL A 73 -10.10 11.46 26.48
C VAL A 73 -10.68 10.06 26.18
N ASP A 74 -11.96 9.85 26.44
CA ASP A 74 -12.68 8.66 25.98
C ASP A 74 -13.14 8.81 24.50
N TRP A 75 -13.62 7.71 23.92
CA TRP A 75 -14.02 7.66 22.52
C TRP A 75 -15.26 8.51 22.19
N ASP A 76 -16.25 8.54 23.08
CA ASP A 76 -17.50 9.30 22.84
C ASP A 76 -17.18 10.79 22.83
N THR A 77 -16.42 11.26 23.82
CA THR A 77 -15.92 12.64 23.88
C THR A 77 -15.11 13.02 22.63
N ALA A 78 -14.24 12.14 22.14
CA ALA A 78 -13.43 12.38 20.95
C ALA A 78 -14.29 12.50 19.68
N LEU A 79 -15.23 11.57 19.50
CA LEU A 79 -16.11 11.51 18.32
C LEU A 79 -17.08 12.69 18.30
N ASP A 80 -17.71 13.02 19.43
CA ASP A 80 -18.62 14.17 19.56
C ASP A 80 -17.88 15.48 19.27
N THR A 81 -16.67 15.65 19.82
CA THR A 81 -15.85 16.84 19.55
C THR A 81 -15.55 17.01 18.07
N VAL A 82 -15.13 15.94 17.38
CA VAL A 82 -14.86 15.98 15.94
C VAL A 82 -16.13 16.30 15.15
N ALA A 83 -17.25 15.63 15.48
CA ALA A 83 -18.51 15.82 14.80
C ALA A 83 -19.06 17.25 14.98
N ASP A 84 -19.01 17.79 16.19
CA ASP A 84 -19.47 19.14 16.52
C ASP A 84 -18.63 20.22 15.84
N ARG A 85 -17.29 20.07 15.84
CA ARG A 85 -16.39 21.01 15.16
C ARG A 85 -16.60 20.97 13.64
N LEU A 86 -16.71 19.79 13.04
CA LEU A 86 -17.00 19.66 11.61
C LEU A 86 -18.37 20.25 11.24
N ARG A 87 -19.42 20.00 12.05
CA ARG A 87 -20.74 20.62 11.86
C ARG A 87 -20.65 22.14 11.95
N THR A 88 -19.99 22.67 12.97
CA THR A 88 -19.81 24.12 13.16
C THR A 88 -19.09 24.76 11.97
N VAL A 89 -17.99 24.16 11.50
CA VAL A 89 -17.24 24.65 10.33
C VAL A 89 -18.11 24.63 9.08
N ARG A 90 -18.83 23.53 8.83
CA ARG A 90 -19.72 23.40 7.68
C ARG A 90 -20.83 24.44 7.72
N ASP A 91 -21.48 24.61 8.86
CA ASP A 91 -22.65 25.50 8.98
C ASP A 91 -22.25 26.99 8.93
N THR A 92 -21.01 27.31 9.33
CA THR A 92 -20.47 28.68 9.31
C THR A 92 -19.82 29.05 7.97
N TYR A 93 -19.02 28.16 7.39
CA TYR A 93 -18.15 28.46 6.24
C TYR A 93 -18.49 27.65 4.98
N GLY A 94 -19.49 26.77 5.06
CA GLY A 94 -19.84 25.84 3.99
C GLY A 94 -18.98 24.57 3.97
N PRO A 95 -19.41 23.56 3.18
CA PRO A 95 -18.72 22.26 3.12
C PRO A 95 -17.30 22.34 2.55
N GLU A 96 -17.04 23.29 1.64
CA GLU A 96 -15.73 23.47 1.01
C GLU A 96 -14.64 23.91 2.00
N ALA A 97 -14.99 24.36 3.21
CA ALA A 97 -14.04 24.64 4.28
C ALA A 97 -13.47 23.36 4.95
N ILE A 98 -13.98 22.18 4.59
CA ILE A 98 -13.57 20.88 5.14
C ILE A 98 -12.80 20.10 4.09
N ALA A 99 -11.64 19.58 4.45
CA ALA A 99 -10.82 18.74 3.59
C ALA A 99 -10.44 17.42 4.28
N PHE A 100 -10.29 16.37 3.46
CA PHE A 100 -9.84 15.05 3.86
C PHE A 100 -8.52 14.74 3.13
N TYR A 101 -7.48 14.43 3.88
CA TYR A 101 -6.21 13.93 3.34
C TYR A 101 -6.03 12.47 3.74
N LEU A 102 -6.27 11.55 2.80
CA LEU A 102 -6.24 10.10 3.04
C LEU A 102 -4.94 9.46 2.52
N SER A 103 -4.89 8.13 2.50
CA SER A 103 -3.71 7.37 2.08
C SER A 103 -4.07 6.22 1.14
N GLY A 104 -3.18 5.91 0.19
CA GLY A 104 -3.21 4.67 -0.59
C GLY A 104 -2.89 3.41 0.22
N GLN A 105 -2.58 3.54 1.51
CA GLN A 105 -2.37 2.43 2.44
C GLN A 105 -3.64 2.08 3.23
N LEU A 106 -4.73 2.83 3.04
CA LEU A 106 -6.03 2.45 3.59
C LEU A 106 -6.54 1.19 2.89
N LEU A 107 -7.42 0.46 3.58
CA LEU A 107 -8.22 -0.57 2.93
C LEU A 107 -9.16 0.08 1.92
N THR A 108 -9.58 -0.69 0.91
CA THR A 108 -10.48 -0.18 -0.13
C THR A 108 -11.82 0.27 0.47
N GLU A 109 -12.28 -0.47 1.48
CA GLU A 109 -13.49 -0.23 2.26
C GLU A 109 -13.39 1.06 3.07
N ASP A 110 -12.27 1.30 3.75
CA ASP A 110 -12.02 2.55 4.50
C ASP A 110 -12.03 3.75 3.56
N TYR A 111 -11.37 3.60 2.41
CA TYR A 111 -11.31 4.63 1.38
C TYR A 111 -12.69 4.96 0.83
N TYR A 112 -13.53 3.93 0.64
CA TYR A 112 -14.91 4.07 0.19
C TYR A 112 -15.78 4.79 1.23
N VAL A 113 -15.72 4.38 2.50
CA VAL A 113 -16.48 5.00 3.60
C VAL A 113 -16.08 6.48 3.75
N ALA A 114 -14.78 6.79 3.74
CA ALA A 114 -14.29 8.16 3.83
C ALA A 114 -14.80 9.03 2.66
N ASN A 115 -14.76 8.53 1.43
CA ASN A 115 -15.29 9.26 0.27
C ASN A 115 -16.81 9.44 0.35
N LYS A 116 -17.54 8.43 0.82
CA LYS A 116 -18.99 8.51 0.98
C LYS A 116 -19.35 9.56 2.03
N LEU A 117 -18.65 9.59 3.17
CA LEU A 117 -18.81 10.61 4.20
C LEU A 117 -18.54 12.00 3.64
N ALA A 118 -17.37 12.22 3.05
CA ALA A 118 -16.94 13.53 2.57
C ALA A 118 -17.83 14.07 1.44
N LYS A 119 -18.01 13.30 0.36
CA LYS A 119 -18.71 13.77 -0.84
C LYS A 119 -20.23 13.62 -0.73
N GLY A 120 -20.70 12.57 -0.06
CA GLY A 120 -22.12 12.23 0.00
C GLY A 120 -22.88 12.88 1.15
N PHE A 121 -22.26 13.05 2.32
CA PHE A 121 -22.94 13.53 3.53
C PHE A 121 -22.46 14.92 3.97
N ILE A 122 -21.15 15.17 3.93
CA ILE A 122 -20.62 16.51 4.21
C ILE A 122 -20.83 17.42 3.00
N GLY A 123 -20.70 16.86 1.79
CA GLY A 123 -20.87 17.59 0.52
C GLY A 123 -19.61 18.31 0.06
N THR A 124 -18.43 17.93 0.56
CA THR A 124 -17.14 18.50 0.15
C THR A 124 -16.47 17.69 -0.95
N GLY A 125 -15.98 18.37 -1.98
CA GLY A 125 -15.11 17.79 -3.00
C GLY A 125 -13.65 17.65 -2.56
N ASN A 126 -13.26 18.28 -1.46
CA ASN A 126 -11.87 18.40 -1.01
C ASN A 126 -11.38 17.11 -0.35
N VAL A 127 -11.21 16.07 -1.17
CA VAL A 127 -10.67 14.77 -0.78
C VAL A 127 -9.48 14.45 -1.67
N ASP A 128 -8.30 14.38 -1.07
CA ASP A 128 -7.08 13.98 -1.77
C ASP A 128 -6.22 13.04 -0.92
N THR A 129 -5.20 12.42 -1.52
CA THR A 129 -4.39 11.41 -0.83
C THR A 129 -2.91 11.51 -1.14
N ASN A 130 -2.08 10.86 -0.33
CA ASN A 130 -0.66 10.71 -0.64
C ASN A 130 -0.40 10.06 -2.02
N SER A 131 -1.34 9.28 -2.56
CA SER A 131 -1.26 8.72 -3.91
C SER A 131 -1.24 9.80 -5.00
N ARG A 132 -1.72 11.01 -4.73
CA ARG A 132 -1.53 12.20 -5.61
C ARG A 132 -0.06 12.42 -5.92
N LEU A 133 0.80 12.23 -4.91
CA LEU A 133 2.24 12.45 -4.99
C LEU A 133 2.98 11.32 -5.71
N CYS A 134 2.28 10.23 -6.04
CA CYS A 134 2.86 9.03 -6.61
C CYS A 134 2.27 8.70 -7.98
N MET A 135 0.98 8.36 -8.03
CA MET A 135 0.36 7.71 -9.19
C MET A 135 -0.40 8.68 -10.11
N SER A 136 -0.56 9.96 -9.74
CA SER A 136 -1.39 10.91 -10.49
C SER A 136 -0.96 11.11 -11.94
N SER A 137 0.36 11.17 -12.21
CA SER A 137 0.92 11.25 -13.56
C SER A 137 0.61 10.01 -14.39
N ALA A 138 0.65 8.83 -13.78
CA ALA A 138 0.30 7.57 -14.46
C ALA A 138 -1.19 7.53 -14.81
N VAL A 139 -2.08 7.85 -13.85
CA VAL A 139 -3.53 7.92 -14.07
C VAL A 139 -3.88 8.87 -15.21
N ALA A 140 -3.28 10.07 -15.21
CA ALA A 140 -3.53 11.05 -16.27
C ALA A 140 -3.02 10.58 -17.64
N SER A 141 -1.91 9.83 -17.67
CA SER A 141 -1.34 9.29 -18.91
C SER A 141 -2.18 8.12 -19.46
N TYR A 142 -2.59 7.17 -18.61
CA TYR A 142 -3.44 6.06 -19.01
C TYR A 142 -4.79 6.54 -19.57
N LYS A 143 -5.42 7.53 -18.91
CA LYS A 143 -6.67 8.14 -19.43
C LYS A 143 -6.49 8.78 -20.80
N ARG A 144 -5.37 9.48 -21.03
CA ARG A 144 -5.10 10.11 -22.33
C ARG A 144 -4.79 9.10 -23.43
N ALA A 145 -4.05 8.04 -23.10
CA ALA A 145 -3.61 7.05 -24.07
C ALA A 145 -4.69 5.99 -24.38
N PHE A 146 -5.47 5.58 -23.37
CA PHE A 146 -6.36 4.42 -23.45
C PHE A 146 -7.80 4.70 -23.00
N GLY A 147 -8.14 5.95 -22.64
CA GLY A 147 -9.50 6.35 -22.25
C GLY A 147 -9.91 5.96 -20.82
N GLY A 148 -9.08 5.22 -20.09
CA GLY A 148 -9.35 4.77 -18.73
C GLY A 148 -8.07 4.57 -17.92
N ASP A 149 -8.22 4.43 -16.60
CA ASP A 149 -7.13 4.04 -15.70
C ASP A 149 -7.07 2.51 -15.67
N ALA A 150 -6.39 1.93 -16.66
CA ALA A 150 -6.24 0.49 -16.82
C ALA A 150 -4.77 0.17 -17.05
N VAL A 151 -4.20 -0.68 -16.19
CA VAL A 151 -2.87 -1.25 -16.38
C VAL A 151 -3.03 -2.51 -17.22
N PRO A 152 -2.54 -2.54 -18.48
CA PRO A 152 -2.82 -3.65 -19.40
C PRO A 152 -1.92 -4.88 -19.20
N CYS A 153 -0.97 -4.81 -18.27
CA CYS A 153 0.04 -5.84 -18.04
C CYS A 153 -0.21 -6.62 -16.75
N SER A 154 0.34 -7.83 -16.67
CA SER A 154 0.47 -8.61 -15.44
C SER A 154 1.95 -8.84 -15.08
N TYR A 155 2.20 -9.47 -13.93
CA TYR A 155 3.57 -9.77 -13.52
C TYR A 155 4.23 -10.87 -14.37
N GLU A 156 3.44 -11.74 -14.99
CA GLU A 156 3.90 -12.80 -15.88
C GLU A 156 4.54 -12.25 -17.17
N ASP A 157 4.18 -11.04 -17.57
CA ASP A 157 4.80 -10.37 -18.73
C ASP A 157 6.29 -10.12 -18.51
N LEU A 158 6.71 -9.88 -17.25
CA LEU A 158 8.12 -9.68 -16.90
C LEU A 158 8.97 -10.92 -17.17
N GLU A 159 8.35 -12.10 -17.16
CA GLU A 159 9.02 -13.39 -17.36
C GLU A 159 8.96 -13.88 -18.80
N SER A 160 8.08 -13.29 -19.61
CA SER A 160 7.77 -13.74 -20.95
C SER A 160 8.34 -12.82 -22.05
N CYS A 161 8.85 -11.64 -21.68
CA CYS A 161 9.39 -10.68 -22.63
C CYS A 161 10.82 -11.00 -23.08
N ASP A 162 11.13 -10.72 -24.36
CA ASP A 162 12.50 -10.78 -24.89
C ASP A 162 13.32 -9.51 -24.62
N LEU A 163 12.64 -8.40 -24.31
CA LEU A 163 13.24 -7.11 -24.00
C LEU A 163 12.47 -6.45 -22.85
N LEU A 164 13.18 -6.19 -21.75
CA LEU A 164 12.69 -5.44 -20.61
C LEU A 164 13.38 -4.07 -20.55
N VAL A 165 12.61 -2.99 -20.64
CA VAL A 165 13.11 -1.61 -20.52
C VAL A 165 12.59 -0.99 -19.23
N LEU A 166 13.51 -0.62 -18.34
CA LEU A 166 13.22 0.03 -17.06
C LEU A 166 13.62 1.51 -17.15
N VAL A 167 12.65 2.41 -17.12
CA VAL A 167 12.89 3.87 -17.16
C VAL A 167 12.62 4.47 -15.79
N GLY A 168 13.65 5.03 -15.15
CA GLY A 168 13.56 5.65 -13.82
C GLY A 168 13.11 4.70 -12.71
N SER A 169 13.39 3.40 -12.85
CA SER A 169 12.94 2.37 -11.90
C SER A 169 14.13 1.70 -11.20
N ASN A 170 14.24 1.92 -9.90
CA ASN A 170 15.15 1.19 -9.02
C ASN A 170 14.45 -0.04 -8.42
N ALA A 171 14.05 -0.98 -9.28
CA ALA A 171 13.26 -2.16 -8.92
C ALA A 171 13.93 -3.03 -7.84
N ALA A 172 15.26 -3.14 -7.85
CA ALA A 172 16.01 -3.92 -6.85
C ALA A 172 15.71 -3.49 -5.40
N TRP A 173 15.48 -2.18 -5.19
CA TRP A 173 15.19 -1.64 -3.86
C TRP A 173 13.71 -1.40 -3.60
N THR A 174 12.99 -0.92 -4.61
CA THR A 174 11.60 -0.47 -4.48
C THR A 174 10.59 -1.60 -4.66
N HIS A 175 10.91 -2.60 -5.48
CA HIS A 175 10.05 -3.75 -5.79
C HIS A 175 10.84 -5.07 -5.77
N PRO A 176 11.50 -5.45 -4.65
CA PRO A 176 12.56 -6.48 -4.67
C PRO A 176 12.07 -7.87 -5.10
N VAL A 177 10.81 -8.20 -4.83
CA VAL A 177 10.22 -9.48 -5.23
C VAL A 177 10.01 -9.55 -6.75
N LEU A 178 9.57 -8.47 -7.38
CA LEU A 178 9.49 -8.41 -8.85
C LEU A 178 10.87 -8.37 -9.48
N TYR A 179 11.83 -7.67 -8.88
CA TYR A 179 13.22 -7.69 -9.33
C TYR A 179 13.79 -9.12 -9.35
N ARG A 180 13.54 -9.89 -8.29
CA ARG A 180 13.90 -11.33 -8.24
C ARG A 180 13.28 -12.12 -9.40
N ARG A 181 12.02 -11.85 -9.77
CA ARG A 181 11.36 -12.49 -10.94
C ARG A 181 12.05 -12.11 -12.24
N MET A 182 12.40 -10.84 -12.44
CA MET A 182 13.14 -10.35 -13.61
C MET A 182 14.52 -11.03 -13.73
N VAL A 183 15.28 -11.12 -12.64
CA VAL A 183 16.59 -11.81 -12.60
C VAL A 183 16.43 -13.29 -12.92
N ALA A 184 15.42 -13.96 -12.35
CA ALA A 184 15.15 -15.36 -12.65
C ALA A 184 14.80 -15.57 -14.12
N ALA A 185 14.01 -14.68 -14.73
CA ALA A 185 13.67 -14.73 -16.15
C ALA A 185 14.92 -14.59 -17.04
N LYS A 186 15.78 -13.61 -16.76
CA LYS A 186 17.06 -13.41 -17.47
C LYS A 186 18.00 -14.62 -17.34
N ASN A 187 18.04 -15.26 -16.18
CA ASN A 187 18.85 -16.46 -15.97
C ASN A 187 18.31 -17.67 -16.77
N ARG A 188 16.98 -17.79 -16.89
CA ARG A 188 16.34 -18.86 -17.70
C ARG A 188 16.48 -18.61 -19.20
N ASN A 189 16.43 -17.34 -19.63
CA ASN A 189 16.60 -16.93 -21.01
C ASN A 189 17.78 -15.96 -21.14
N PRO A 190 19.01 -16.45 -21.36
CA PRO A 190 20.18 -15.60 -21.56
C PRO A 190 20.05 -14.61 -22.73
N ASN A 191 19.16 -14.87 -23.71
CA ASN A 191 18.91 -13.98 -24.85
C ASN A 191 18.00 -12.79 -24.50
N MET A 192 17.25 -12.84 -23.40
CA MET A 192 16.44 -11.72 -22.91
C MET A 192 17.33 -10.50 -22.70
N ARG A 193 16.96 -9.33 -23.23
CA ARG A 193 17.70 -8.08 -23.04
C ARG A 193 17.08 -7.26 -21.93
N VAL A 194 17.89 -6.69 -21.06
CA VAL A 194 17.45 -5.76 -20.00
C VAL A 194 18.15 -4.43 -20.23
N VAL A 195 17.38 -3.35 -20.33
CA VAL A 195 17.87 -1.99 -20.52
C VAL A 195 17.38 -1.15 -19.36
N VAL A 196 18.31 -0.50 -18.65
CA VAL A 196 17.99 0.42 -17.54
C VAL A 196 18.35 1.84 -17.96
N ILE A 197 17.35 2.71 -17.98
CA ILE A 197 17.48 4.14 -18.29
C ILE A 197 17.17 4.91 -17.01
N ASP A 198 18.22 5.27 -16.27
CA ASP A 198 18.11 5.99 -15.01
C ASP A 198 19.27 7.00 -14.92
N PRO A 199 19.04 8.27 -14.48
CA PRO A 199 20.12 9.22 -14.22
C PRO A 199 21.12 8.73 -13.16
N ARG A 200 20.79 7.71 -12.36
CA ARG A 200 21.65 7.10 -11.35
C ARG A 200 21.91 5.64 -11.69
N ARG A 201 23.17 5.19 -11.55
CA ARG A 201 23.48 3.76 -11.51
C ARG A 201 22.99 3.19 -10.18
N THR A 202 22.05 2.25 -10.23
CA THR A 202 21.47 1.61 -9.04
C THR A 202 21.75 0.11 -9.05
N ALA A 203 21.43 -0.59 -7.96
CA ALA A 203 21.53 -2.05 -7.89
C ALA A 203 20.62 -2.78 -8.91
N THR A 204 19.71 -2.06 -9.58
CA THR A 204 18.92 -2.60 -10.70
C THR A 204 19.75 -2.76 -11.97
N CYS A 205 20.92 -2.13 -12.04
CA CYS A 205 21.86 -2.21 -13.16
C CYS A 205 22.85 -3.38 -13.06
N ASP A 206 22.86 -4.12 -11.96
CA ASP A 206 23.77 -5.24 -11.68
C ASP A 206 23.07 -6.59 -11.95
#